data_AF-A0A2S9FPR6-F1
#
_entry.id   AF-A0A2S9FPR6-F1
#
_cell.length_a   1.000
_cell.length_b   1.000
_cell.length_c   1.000
_cell.angle_alpha   90.00
_cell.angle_beta   90.00
_cell.angle_gamma   90.00
#
_symmetry.space_group_name_H-M   'P 1'
#
loop_
_entity.id
_entity.type
_entity.pdbx_description
1 polymer ?
#
loop_
_entity_poly.entity_id
_entity_poly.type
_entity_poly.pdbx_seq_one_letter_code
_entity_poly.pdbx_strand_id
1 'polypeptide(L)'
;FIIEDAHWIDAVSESMLADFLAVVPRTASMVLITSRPEYDGALLHVPGAQSISIGPLDDSDINTLLDELMGSDPSVGKLARAIAERAAGNPFFVEEMVRELVERGVLAG
;
A
#
# COMPACT_ATOMS: atom_id res chain seq x y z
N PHE A 1 -12.50 -12.48 5.97
CA PHE A 1 -13.21 -11.27 5.52
C PHE A 1 -12.21 -10.15 5.29
N ILE A 2 -12.46 -9.28 4.32
CA ILE A 2 -11.62 -8.10 4.07
C ILE A 2 -12.53 -6.88 4.20
N ILE A 3 -12.11 -5.90 4.99
CA ILE A 3 -12.75 -4.59 5.13
C ILE A 3 -11.74 -3.57 4.65
N GLU A 4 -12.02 -2.96 3.49
CA GLU A 4 -11.12 -1.98 2.89
C GLU A 4 -11.54 -0.56 3.24
N ASP A 5 -10.56 0.35 3.29
CA ASP A 5 -10.77 1.79 3.44
C ASP A 5 -11.64 2.17 4.64
N ALA A 6 -11.40 1.54 5.80
CA ALA A 6 -12.20 1.76 7.02
C ALA A 6 -12.25 3.22 7.48
N HIS A 7 -11.30 4.05 7.06
CA HIS A 7 -11.31 5.50 7.28
C HIS A 7 -12.52 6.24 6.65
N TRP A 8 -13.27 5.61 5.75
CA TRP A 8 -14.50 6.16 5.15
C TRP A 8 -15.79 5.62 5.77
N ILE A 9 -15.69 4.71 6.73
CA ILE A 9 -16.86 4.08 7.33
C ILE A 9 -17.67 5.09 8.15
N ASP A 10 -19.00 4.95 8.13
CA ASP A 10 -19.86 5.67 9.06
C ASP A 10 -19.91 4.99 10.45
N ALA A 11 -20.24 5.76 11.48
CA ALA A 11 -20.21 5.29 12.86
C ALA A 11 -21.17 4.11 13.15
N VAL A 12 -22.30 4.01 12.43
CA VAL A 12 -23.28 2.93 12.65
C VAL A 12 -22.73 1.63 12.08
N SER A 13 -22.25 1.66 10.84
CA SER A 13 -21.59 0.50 10.20
C SER A 13 -20.36 0.05 10.98
N GLU A 14 -19.58 0.99 11.52
CA GLU A 14 -18.41 0.71 12.34
C GLU A 14 -18.78 -0.05 13.63
N SER A 15 -19.79 0.44 14.35
CA SER A 15 -20.27 -0.23 15.57
C SER A 15 -20.75 -1.65 15.27
N MET A 16 -21.50 -1.84 14.17
CA MET A 16 -21.98 -3.15 13.77
C MET A 16 -20.82 -4.11 13.44
N LEU A 17 -19.79 -3.62 12.74
CA LEU A 17 -18.60 -4.42 12.45
C LEU A 17 -17.79 -4.72 13.71
N ALA A 18 -17.63 -3.78 14.63
CA ALA A 18 -16.93 -4.02 15.90
C ALA A 18 -17.59 -5.16 16.70
N ASP A 19 -18.93 -5.17 16.78
CA ASP A 19 -19.68 -6.25 17.43
C ASP A 19 -19.49 -7.60 16.71
N PHE A 20 -19.47 -7.60 15.37
CA PHE A 20 -19.18 -8.80 14.58
C PHE A 20 -17.76 -9.31 14.83
N LEU A 21 -16.77 -8.41 14.93
CA LEU A 21 -15.38 -8.79 15.16
C LEU A 21 -15.16 -9.38 16.57
N ALA A 22 -15.98 -9.01 17.56
CA ALA A 22 -15.92 -9.58 18.90
C ALA A 22 -16.19 -11.10 18.94
N VAL A 23 -16.89 -11.66 17.94
CA VAL A 23 -17.18 -13.10 17.86
C VAL A 23 -16.19 -13.87 16.99
N VAL A 24 -15.41 -13.19 16.14
CA VAL A 24 -14.43 -13.81 15.23
C VAL A 24 -13.41 -14.71 15.95
N PRO A 25 -12.85 -14.35 17.13
CA PRO A 25 -11.90 -15.22 17.83
C PRO A 25 -12.44 -16.60 18.21
N ARG A 26 -13.76 -16.82 18.17
CA ARG A 26 -14.42 -18.10 18.45
C ARG A 26 -14.62 -18.97 17.21
N THR A 27 -14.11 -18.54 16.05
CA THR A 27 -14.27 -19.24 14.78
C THR A 27 -12.92 -19.46 14.10
N ALA A 28 -12.89 -20.31 13.07
CA ALA A 28 -11.72 -20.47 12.21
C ALA A 28 -11.70 -19.41 11.09
N SER A 29 -11.84 -18.12 11.45
CA SER A 29 -11.89 -17.00 10.50
C SER A 29 -10.84 -15.95 10.81
N MET A 30 -10.37 -15.27 9.76
CA MET A 30 -9.48 -14.12 9.84
C MET A 30 -10.16 -12.91 9.18
N VAL A 31 -9.93 -11.73 9.76
CA VAL A 31 -10.35 -10.46 9.17
C VAL A 31 -9.12 -9.59 8.92
N LEU A 32 -9.01 -9.08 7.70
CA LEU A 32 -8.05 -8.05 7.33
C LEU A 32 -8.78 -6.72 7.20
N ILE A 33 -8.23 -5.67 7.80
CA ILE A 33 -8.79 -4.32 7.76
C ILE A 33 -7.71 -3.40 7.23
N THR A 34 -8.02 -2.63 6.19
CA THR A 34 -7.14 -1.57 5.67
C THR A 34 -7.71 -0.20 6.00
N SER A 35 -6.82 0.74 6.33
CA SER A 35 -7.20 2.10 6.69
C SER A 35 -6.00 3.03 6.48
N ARG A 36 -6.26 4.34 6.45
CA ARG A 36 -5.20 5.34 6.48
C ARG A 36 -4.65 5.49 7.91
N PRO A 37 -3.39 5.92 8.08
CA PRO A 37 -2.78 6.09 9.41
C PRO A 37 -3.54 7.03 10.35
N GLU A 38 -4.28 8.00 9.80
CA GLU A 38 -5.12 8.94 10.54
C GLU A 38 -6.46 8.36 11.03
N TYR A 39 -6.81 7.14 10.64
CA TYR A 39 -7.97 6.46 11.17
C TYR A 39 -7.74 6.12 12.65
N ASP A 40 -8.69 6.51 13.50
CA ASP A 40 -8.65 6.28 14.95
C ASP A 40 -10.02 5.78 15.44
N GLY A 41 -10.52 4.75 14.74
CA GLY A 41 -11.85 4.18 14.94
C GLY A 41 -11.88 2.88 15.73
N ALA A 42 -13.08 2.43 16.08
CA ALA A 42 -13.30 1.26 16.94
C ALA A 42 -12.69 -0.04 16.37
N LEU A 43 -12.56 -0.15 15.05
CA LEU A 43 -12.02 -1.34 14.39
C LEU A 43 -10.51 -1.55 14.65
N LEU A 44 -9.78 -0.51 15.09
CA LEU A 44 -8.38 -0.63 15.50
C LEU A 44 -8.21 -1.22 16.91
N HIS A 45 -9.25 -1.16 17.73
CA HIS A 45 -9.20 -1.52 19.15
C HIS A 45 -9.86 -2.86 19.45
N VAL A 46 -10.12 -3.66 18.43
CA VAL A 46 -10.72 -4.99 18.59
C VAL A 46 -9.77 -5.89 19.38
N PRO A 47 -10.23 -6.56 20.46
CA PRO A 47 -9.40 -7.47 21.23
C PRO A 47 -8.79 -8.58 20.35
N GLY A 48 -7.46 -8.72 20.41
CA GLY A 48 -6.73 -9.71 19.61
C GLY A 48 -6.37 -9.25 18.19
N ALA A 49 -6.71 -8.02 17.81
CA ALA A 49 -6.21 -7.43 16.56
C ALA A 49 -4.70 -7.19 16.61
N GLN A 50 -4.07 -7.23 15.45
CA GLN A 50 -2.68 -6.86 15.23
C GLN A 50 -2.65 -5.79 14.15
N SER A 51 -2.04 -4.65 14.44
CA SER A 51 -1.87 -3.56 13.48
C SER A 51 -0.49 -3.63 12.85
N ILE A 52 -0.44 -3.62 11.52
CA ILE A 52 0.79 -3.54 10.75
C ILE A 52 0.82 -2.16 10.10
N SER A 53 1.77 -1.33 10.50
CA SER A 53 2.00 -0.05 9.84
C SER A 53 2.83 -0.27 8.58
N ILE A 54 2.28 0.06 7.42
CA ILE A 54 2.98 -0.02 6.14
C ILE A 54 3.48 1.38 5.78
N GLY A 55 4.80 1.56 5.82
CA GLY A 55 5.45 2.80 5.40
C GLY A 55 5.77 2.80 3.90
N PRO A 56 6.31 3.91 3.38
CA PRO A 56 6.94 3.93 2.06
C PRO A 56 8.05 2.88 1.98
N LEU A 57 8.29 2.37 0.77
CA LEU A 57 9.45 1.53 0.48
C LEU A 57 10.74 2.32 0.73
N ASP A 58 11.78 1.63 1.18
CA ASP A 58 13.09 2.22 1.30
C ASP A 58 13.79 2.34 -0.06
N ASP A 59 14.92 3.03 -0.09
CA ASP A 59 15.66 3.28 -1.32
C ASP A 59 16.10 1.97 -2.01
N SER A 60 16.38 0.91 -1.25
CA SER A 60 16.82 -0.36 -1.82
C SER A 60 15.69 -1.12 -2.50
N ASP A 61 14.51 -1.13 -1.88
CA ASP A 61 13.30 -1.71 -2.45
C ASP A 61 12.82 -0.93 -3.67
N ILE A 62 12.90 0.41 -3.64
CA ILE A 62 12.58 1.25 -4.80
C ILE A 62 13.53 1.00 -5.97
N ASN A 63 14.83 0.88 -5.71
CA ASN A 63 15.80 0.57 -6.78
C ASN A 63 15.53 -0.83 -7.36
N THR A 64 15.19 -1.80 -6.52
CA THR A 64 14.83 -3.16 -6.97
C THR A 64 13.60 -3.11 -7.88
N LEU A 65 12.56 -2.38 -7.48
CA LEU A 65 11.36 -2.20 -8.31
C LEU A 65 11.67 -1.50 -9.64
N LEU A 66 12.52 -0.47 -9.64
CA LEU A 66 12.92 0.24 -10.86
C LEU A 66 13.72 -0.65 -11.82
N ASP A 67 14.63 -1.47 -11.29
CA ASP A 67 15.40 -2.43 -12.09
C ASP A 67 14.48 -3.48 -12.72
N GLU A 68 13.44 -3.94 -12.01
CA GLU A 68 12.43 -4.87 -12.55
C GLU A 68 11.58 -4.23 -13.65
N LEU A 69 11.24 -2.95 -13.51
CA LEU A 69 10.34 -2.25 -14.44
C LEU A 69 11.04 -1.71 -15.69
N MET A 70 12.32 -1.30 -15.59
CA MET A 70 13.03 -0.62 -16.67
C MET A 70 14.29 -1.36 -17.14
N GLY A 71 14.70 -2.42 -16.46
CA GLY A 71 15.98 -3.09 -16.67
C GLY A 71 17.15 -2.35 -16.00
N SER A 72 18.32 -3.00 -16.03
CA SER A 72 19.54 -2.55 -15.35
C SER A 72 20.58 -1.90 -16.27
N ASP A 73 20.18 -1.50 -17.48
CA ASP A 73 21.10 -0.85 -18.41
C ASP A 73 21.57 0.51 -17.84
N PRO A 74 22.88 0.82 -17.85
CA PRO A 74 23.38 2.08 -17.30
C PRO A 74 22.78 3.36 -17.91
N SER A 75 22.20 3.28 -19.12
CA SER A 75 21.52 4.40 -19.78
C SER A 75 20.27 4.88 -19.03
N VAL A 76 19.57 4.00 -18.29
CA VAL A 76 18.36 4.37 -17.54
C VAL A 76 18.67 4.85 -16.11
N GLY A 77 19.90 4.72 -15.62
CA GLY A 77 20.23 5.01 -14.22
C GLY A 77 19.93 6.45 -13.76
N LYS A 78 20.11 7.46 -14.64
CA LYS A 78 19.74 8.85 -14.30
C LYS A 78 18.23 9.04 -14.19
N LEU A 79 17.47 8.34 -15.05
CA LEU A 79 16.02 8.37 -15.03
C LEU A 79 15.47 7.63 -13.80
N ALA A 80 16.01 6.44 -13.48
CA ALA A 80 15.66 5.67 -12.29
C ALA A 80 15.80 6.51 -11.02
N ARG A 81 16.94 7.19 -10.86
CA ARG A 81 17.14 8.10 -9.73
C ARG A 81 16.11 9.23 -9.69
N ALA A 82 15.79 9.85 -10.82
CA ALA A 82 14.81 10.92 -10.86
C ALA A 82 13.39 10.44 -10.52
N ILE A 83 13.03 9.21 -10.92
CA ILE A 83 11.76 8.58 -10.55
C ILE A 83 11.74 8.26 -9.06
N ALA A 84 12.79 7.62 -8.53
CA ALA A 84 12.91 7.29 -7.11
C ALA A 84 12.74 8.53 -6.21
N GLU A 85 13.47 9.62 -6.52
CA GLU A 85 13.39 10.88 -5.79
C GLU A 85 11.97 11.49 -5.83
N ARG A 86 11.23 11.30 -6.93
CA ARG A 86 9.87 11.85 -7.09
C ARG A 86 8.80 10.97 -6.44
N ALA A 87 8.95 9.66 -6.52
CA ALA A 87 8.00 8.70 -5.98
C ALA A 87 8.06 8.64 -4.44
N ALA A 88 9.19 9.04 -3.84
CA ALA A 88 9.36 9.14 -2.39
C ALA A 88 8.92 7.85 -1.64
N GLY A 89 9.35 6.70 -2.16
CA GLY A 89 9.02 5.39 -1.60
C GLY A 89 7.63 4.84 -1.96
N ASN A 90 6.84 5.53 -2.78
CA ASN A 90 5.52 5.05 -3.21
C ASN A 90 5.63 4.17 -4.47
N PRO A 91 5.41 2.84 -4.39
CA PRO A 91 5.55 1.93 -5.52
C PRO A 91 4.56 2.22 -6.65
N PHE A 92 3.33 2.64 -6.34
CA PHE A 92 2.34 2.98 -7.36
C PHE A 92 2.82 4.16 -8.22
N PHE A 93 3.45 5.17 -7.60
CA PHE A 93 3.99 6.31 -8.34
C PHE A 93 5.18 5.90 -9.22
N VAL A 94 6.02 4.97 -8.76
CA VAL A 94 7.11 4.42 -9.58
C VAL A 94 6.53 3.75 -10.83
N GLU A 95 5.58 2.83 -10.66
CA GLU A 95 4.96 2.09 -11.77
C GLU A 95 4.29 3.00 -12.79
N GLU A 96 3.50 3.98 -12.34
CA GLU A 96 2.79 4.89 -13.24
C GLU A 96 3.74 5.83 -13.99
N MET A 97 4.81 6.31 -13.33
CA MET A 97 5.83 7.12 -13.99
C MET A 97 6.57 6.33 -15.09
N VAL A 98 6.92 5.07 -14.82
CA VAL A 98 7.55 4.20 -15.82
C VAL A 98 6.58 3.89 -16.96
N ARG A 99 5.34 3.52 -16.63
CA ARG A 99 4.29 3.21 -17.60
C ARG A 99 4.06 4.36 -18.57
N GLU A 100 3.91 5.58 -18.06
CA GLU A 100 3.73 6.78 -18.88
C GLU A 100 4.89 7.00 -19.87
N LEU A 101 6.13 6.70 -19.47
CA LEU A 101 7.31 6.86 -20.34
C LEU A 101 7.37 5.78 -21.43
N VAL A 102 6.97 4.55 -21.10
CA VAL A 102 6.84 3.46 -22.07
C VAL A 102 5.71 3.75 -23.07
N GLU A 103 4.55 4.22 -22.59
CA GLU A 103 3.41 4.57 -23.44
C GLU A 103 3.71 5.73 -24.40
N ARG A 104 4.56 6.68 -23.99
CA ARG A 104 5.08 7.75 -24.86
C ARG A 104 6.15 7.28 -25.85
N GLY A 105 6.63 6.04 -25.73
CA GLY A 105 7.67 5.47 -26.57
C GLY A 105 9.06 6.09 -26.35
N VAL A 106 9.29 6.73 -25.20
CA VAL A 106 10.58 7.36 -24.85
C VAL A 106 11.44 6.50 -23.93
N LEU A 107 10.90 5.36 -23.48
CA LEU A 107 11.56 4.34 -22.69
C LEU A 107 11.26 2.96 -23.26
N ALA A 108 12.28 2.12 -23.37
CA ALA A 108 12.17 0.70 -23.69
C ALA A 108 13.08 -0.07 -22.73
N GLY A 109 12.57 -1.15 -22.15
CA GLY A 109 13.33 -2.08 -21.30
C GLY A 109 14.05 -3.15 -22.11
#